data_AF-A0A1E7KMM2-F1
#
_entry.id   AF-A0A1E7KMM2-F1
#
_cell.length_a   1.000
_cell.length_b   1.000
_cell.length_c   1.000
_cell.angle_alpha   90.00
_cell.angle_beta   90.00
_cell.angle_gamma   90.00
#
_symmetry.space_group_name_H-M   'P 1'
#
loop_
_entity.id
_entity.type
_entity.pdbx_description
1 polymer ?
#
loop_
_entity_poly.entity_id
_entity_poly.type
_entity_poly.pdbx_seq_one_letter_code
_entity_poly.pdbx_strand_id
1 'polypeptide(L)'
;MTEWGVALLAAGSALAGSLVTGWFARSAGNRQAEAARHAGDRQADALLDTVRTTLQDQRDVRLLDLRRQTYAAFLEAAEAVLLTHRTGEGGSADRSALQRALATVLLEGPEEVADAARVLVTALGTGRAPDELVAAREDFLHRAREALNSARPLQGY
;
A
#
# COMPACT_ATOMS: atom_id res chain seq x y z
N MET A 1 56.06 11.64 63.10
CA MET A 1 55.18 12.16 62.03
C MET A 1 53.89 12.62 62.69
N THR A 2 53.55 13.90 62.55
CA THR A 2 52.42 14.53 63.26
C THR A 2 51.09 14.12 62.63
N GLU A 3 50.10 13.71 63.43
CA GLU A 3 48.74 13.33 63.00
C GLU A 3 48.10 14.35 62.03
N TRP A 4 48.43 15.62 62.19
CA TRP A 4 48.03 16.72 61.29
C TRP A 4 48.47 16.56 59.83
N GLY A 5 49.64 15.96 59.58
CA GLY A 5 50.15 15.73 58.21
C GLY A 5 49.41 14.60 57.49
N VAL A 6 49.03 13.56 58.25
CA VAL A 6 48.23 12.43 57.73
C VAL A 6 46.80 12.89 57.44
N ALA A 7 46.22 13.73 58.31
CA ALA A 7 44.88 14.30 58.12
C ALA A 7 44.79 15.19 56.86
N LEU A 8 45.80 16.02 56.60
CA LEU A 8 45.87 16.88 55.40
C LEU A 8 46.02 16.07 54.11
N LEU A 9 46.87 15.03 54.11
CA LEU A 9 47.02 14.12 52.98
C LEU A 9 45.72 13.33 52.70
N ALA A 10 45.04 12.88 53.75
CA ALA A 10 43.76 12.18 53.61
C ALA A 10 42.66 13.11 53.06
N ALA A 11 42.55 14.34 53.57
CA ALA A 11 41.60 15.34 53.08
C ALA A 11 41.87 15.73 51.62
N GLY A 12 43.14 15.94 51.25
CA GLY A 12 43.53 16.22 49.86
C GLY A 12 43.21 15.08 48.91
N SER A 13 43.44 13.83 49.34
CA SER A 13 43.14 12.63 48.54
C SER A 13 41.64 12.45 48.31
N ALA A 14 40.81 12.76 49.32
CA ALA A 14 39.36 12.67 49.22
C ALA A 14 38.78 13.71 48.23
N LEU A 15 39.28 14.96 48.26
CA LEU A 15 38.88 16.01 47.32
C LEU A 15 39.33 15.69 45.89
N ALA A 16 40.57 15.22 45.72
CA ALA A 16 41.08 14.81 44.43
C ALA A 16 40.28 13.62 43.86
N GLY A 17 39.99 12.62 44.68
CA GLY A 17 39.15 11.47 44.30
C GLY A 17 37.74 11.90 43.88
N SER A 18 37.10 12.78 44.64
CA SER A 18 35.75 13.29 44.34
C SER A 18 35.68 14.04 43.01
N LEU A 19 36.67 14.89 42.71
CA LEU A 19 36.74 15.62 41.45
C LEU A 19 36.95 14.69 40.24
N VAL A 20 37.85 13.72 40.38
CA VAL A 20 38.12 12.72 39.32
C VAL A 20 36.87 11.89 39.06
N THR A 21 36.22 11.37 40.10
CA THR A 21 34.97 10.59 39.95
C THR A 21 33.85 11.43 39.34
N GLY A 22 33.68 12.69 39.75
CA GLY A 22 32.68 13.60 39.18
C GLY A 22 32.91 13.92 37.71
N TRP A 23 34.15 14.15 37.31
CA TRP A 23 34.53 14.38 35.91
C TRP A 23 34.28 13.15 35.03
N PHE A 24 34.69 11.97 35.50
CA PHE A 24 34.43 10.71 34.79
C PHE A 24 32.93 10.44 34.65
N ALA A 25 32.15 10.62 35.73
CA ALA A 25 30.69 10.45 35.68
C ALA A 25 30.03 11.41 34.69
N ARG A 26 30.46 12.68 34.64
CA ARG A 26 29.92 13.68 33.71
C ARG A 26 30.32 13.40 32.25
N SER A 27 31.58 13.04 32.01
CA SER A 27 32.06 12.72 30.67
C SER A 27 31.44 11.43 30.11
N ALA A 28 31.26 10.40 30.95
CA ALA A 28 30.56 9.18 30.60
C ALA A 28 29.08 9.45 30.31
N GLY A 29 28.40 10.25 31.15
CA GLY A 29 27.01 10.64 30.93
C GLY A 29 26.79 11.43 29.64
N ASN A 30 27.69 12.36 29.30
CA ASN A 30 27.58 13.11 28.04
C ASN A 30 27.76 12.21 26.81
N ARG A 31 28.75 11.31 26.81
CA ARG A 31 28.95 10.36 25.70
C ARG A 31 27.81 9.37 25.56
N GLN A 32 27.25 8.91 26.68
CA GLN A 32 26.09 8.02 26.69
C GLN A 32 24.84 8.73 26.20
N ALA A 33 24.63 10.01 26.55
CA ALA A 33 23.53 10.82 26.05
C ALA A 33 23.65 11.09 24.54
N GLU A 34 24.86 11.33 24.03
CA GLU A 34 25.11 11.52 22.59
C GLU A 34 24.91 10.22 21.79
N ALA A 35 25.41 9.09 22.30
CA ALA A 35 25.18 7.78 21.70
C ALA A 35 23.68 7.39 21.73
N ALA A 36 22.97 7.70 22.82
CA ALA A 36 21.53 7.46 22.93
C ALA A 36 20.71 8.34 21.99
N ARG A 37 21.08 9.61 21.80
CA ARG A 37 20.44 10.49 20.80
C ARG A 37 20.66 9.96 19.39
N HIS A 38 21.90 9.62 19.05
CA HIS A 38 22.21 9.12 17.72
C HIS A 38 21.57 7.75 17.41
N ALA A 39 21.46 6.88 18.42
CA ALA A 39 20.70 5.64 18.31
C ALA A 39 19.18 5.90 18.22
N GLY A 40 18.67 6.89 18.95
CA GLY A 40 17.27 7.32 18.91
C GLY A 40 16.88 7.93 17.56
N ASP A 41 17.73 8.77 16.97
CA ASP A 41 17.52 9.39 15.66
C ASP A 41 17.46 8.30 14.58
N ARG A 42 18.37 7.33 14.60
CA ARG A 42 18.34 6.19 13.67
C ARG A 42 17.12 5.29 13.87
N GLN A 43 16.66 5.10 15.10
CA GLN A 43 15.42 4.37 15.38
C GLN A 43 14.20 5.14 14.86
N ALA A 44 14.18 6.46 15.02
CA ALA A 44 13.10 7.30 14.50
C ALA A 44 13.05 7.24 12.97
N ASP A 45 14.19 7.31 12.29
CA ASP A 45 14.26 7.20 10.83
C ASP A 45 13.78 5.84 10.32
N ALA A 46 14.21 4.75 10.96
CA ALA A 46 13.77 3.39 10.62
C ALA A 46 12.25 3.20 10.82
N LEU A 47 11.69 3.78 11.88
CA LEU A 47 10.24 3.76 12.12
C LEU A 47 9.48 4.56 11.06
N LEU A 48 9.98 5.74 10.70
CA LEU A 48 9.36 6.56 9.66
C LEU A 48 9.38 5.86 8.29
N ASP A 49 10.48 5.20 7.95
CA ASP A 49 10.60 4.43 6.72
C ASP A 49 9.63 3.24 6.71
N THR A 50 9.55 2.50 7.82
CA THR A 50 8.59 1.40 7.98
C THR A 50 7.14 1.89 7.81
N VAL A 51 6.79 3.01 8.44
CA VAL A 51 5.45 3.60 8.31
C VAL A 51 5.17 4.04 6.88
N ARG A 52 6.14 4.67 6.20
CA ARG A 52 6.00 5.10 4.81
C ARG A 52 5.74 3.91 3.89
N THR A 53 6.57 2.87 3.99
CA THR A 53 6.43 1.64 3.21
C THR A 53 5.08 0.98 3.48
N THR A 54 4.69 0.85 4.75
CA THR A 54 3.39 0.27 5.12
C THR A 54 2.21 1.07 4.56
N LEU A 55 2.28 2.41 4.58
CA LEU A 55 1.22 3.25 4.02
C LEU A 55 1.16 3.16 2.48
N GLN A 56 2.29 2.96 1.81
CA GLN A 56 2.34 2.70 0.38
C GLN A 56 1.72 1.35 0.06
N ASP A 57 2.12 0.28 0.75
CA ASP A 57 1.54 -1.05 0.58
C ASP A 57 0.03 -1.06 0.80
N GLN A 58 -0.45 -0.36 1.82
CA GLN A 58 -1.89 -0.22 2.08
C GLN A 58 -2.63 0.52 0.97
N ARG A 59 -2.01 1.55 0.38
CA ARG A 59 -2.60 2.28 -0.76
C ARG A 59 -2.68 1.38 -2.00
N ASP A 60 -1.63 0.62 -2.27
CA ASP A 60 -1.57 -0.27 -3.43
C ASP A 60 -2.60 -1.40 -3.34
N VAL A 61 -2.76 -1.99 -2.15
CA VAL A 61 -3.82 -2.99 -1.90
C VAL A 61 -5.20 -2.39 -2.11
N ARG A 62 -5.47 -1.17 -1.61
CA ARG A 62 -6.76 -0.50 -1.80
C ARG A 62 -7.05 -0.22 -3.28
N LEU A 63 -6.05 0.21 -4.06
CA LEU A 63 -6.20 0.44 -5.49
C LEU A 63 -6.50 -0.86 -6.25
N LEU A 64 -5.82 -1.96 -5.89
CA LEU A 64 -6.10 -3.28 -6.45
C LEU A 64 -7.53 -3.74 -6.16
N ASP A 65 -8.01 -3.57 -4.93
CA ASP A 65 -9.37 -3.95 -4.56
C ASP A 65 -10.42 -3.08 -5.25
N LEU A 66 -10.18 -1.77 -5.40
CA LEU A 66 -11.04 -0.87 -6.17
C LEU A 66 -11.15 -1.33 -7.64
N ARG A 67 -10.02 -1.71 -8.26
CA ARG A 67 -10.01 -2.23 -9.64
C ARG A 67 -10.78 -3.55 -9.76
N ARG A 68 -10.59 -4.48 -8.81
CA ARG A 68 -11.36 -5.74 -8.78
C ARG A 68 -12.86 -5.50 -8.70
N GLN A 69 -13.28 -4.59 -7.82
CA GLN A 69 -14.69 -4.21 -7.69
C GLN A 69 -15.24 -3.58 -8.97
N THR A 70 -14.46 -2.71 -9.62
CA THR A 70 -14.83 -2.07 -10.89
C THR A 70 -15.06 -3.10 -11.99
N TYR A 71 -14.14 -4.06 -12.15
CA TYR A 71 -14.27 -5.11 -13.18
C TYR A 71 -15.42 -6.08 -12.86
N ALA A 72 -15.64 -6.41 -11.59
CA ALA A 72 -16.75 -7.25 -11.17
C ALA A 72 -18.10 -6.58 -11.45
N ALA A 73 -18.25 -5.29 -11.11
CA ALA A 73 -19.47 -4.52 -11.35
C ALA A 73 -19.78 -4.40 -12.86
N PHE A 74 -18.76 -4.23 -13.69
CA PHE A 74 -18.92 -4.25 -15.15
C PHE A 74 -19.41 -5.61 -15.67
N LEU A 75 -18.80 -6.70 -15.22
CA LEU A 75 -19.23 -8.05 -15.60
C LEU A 75 -20.66 -8.34 -15.15
N GLU A 76 -21.01 -7.97 -13.92
CA GLU A 76 -22.37 -8.13 -13.40
C GLU A 76 -23.39 -7.40 -14.26
N ALA A 77 -23.11 -6.14 -14.63
CA ALA A 77 -23.99 -5.37 -15.51
C ALA A 77 -24.06 -5.95 -16.94
N ALA A 78 -22.97 -6.51 -17.46
CA ALA A 78 -22.94 -7.15 -18.77
C ALA A 78 -23.76 -8.45 -18.78
N GLU A 79 -23.66 -9.25 -17.72
CA GLU A 79 -24.45 -10.48 -17.54
C GLU A 79 -25.94 -10.17 -17.37
N ALA A 80 -26.29 -9.10 -16.64
CA ALA A 80 -27.68 -8.65 -16.54
C ALA A 80 -28.27 -8.35 -17.92
N VAL A 81 -27.54 -7.60 -18.77
CA VAL A 81 -27.96 -7.31 -20.15
C VAL A 81 -28.06 -8.59 -20.99
N LEU A 82 -27.13 -9.54 -20.86
CA LEU A 82 -27.21 -10.84 -21.54
C LEU A 82 -28.45 -11.63 -21.13
N LEU A 83 -28.78 -11.64 -19.84
CA LEU A 83 -29.97 -12.31 -19.31
C LEU A 83 -31.24 -11.67 -19.85
N THR A 84 -31.34 -10.34 -19.83
CA THR A 84 -32.44 -9.59 -20.46
C THR A 84 -32.61 -9.96 -21.92
N HIS A 85 -31.51 -10.05 -22.69
CA HIS A 85 -31.59 -10.42 -24.11
C HIS A 85 -32.14 -11.84 -24.30
N ARG A 86 -31.87 -12.75 -23.36
CA ARG A 86 -32.32 -14.14 -23.41
C ARG A 86 -33.76 -14.32 -22.94
N THR A 87 -34.19 -13.58 -21.92
CA THR A 87 -35.51 -13.73 -21.29
C THR A 87 -36.56 -12.74 -21.81
N GLY A 88 -36.12 -11.61 -22.38
CA GLY A 88 -36.98 -10.51 -22.79
C GLY A 88 -37.42 -9.58 -21.65
N GLU A 89 -36.98 -9.84 -20.41
CA GLU A 89 -37.38 -9.09 -19.22
C GLU A 89 -36.21 -8.20 -18.73
N GLY A 90 -36.42 -6.87 -18.63
CA GLY A 90 -35.45 -5.91 -18.04
C GLY A 90 -34.59 -5.11 -19.04
N GLY A 91 -35.14 -4.15 -19.79
CA GLY A 91 -34.41 -3.54 -20.93
C GLY A 91 -33.55 -2.30 -20.64
N SER A 92 -34.13 -1.28 -20.01
CA SER A 92 -33.51 0.06 -19.96
C SER A 92 -32.59 0.26 -18.77
N ALA A 93 -32.97 -0.26 -17.60
CA ALA A 93 -32.19 -0.15 -16.37
C ALA A 93 -30.84 -0.86 -16.50
N ASP A 94 -30.82 -2.08 -17.04
CA ASP A 94 -29.60 -2.89 -17.17
C ASP A 94 -28.61 -2.27 -18.17
N ARG A 95 -29.10 -1.73 -19.30
CA ARG A 95 -28.25 -0.96 -20.23
C ARG A 95 -27.67 0.29 -19.57
N SER A 96 -28.45 1.01 -18.76
CA SER A 96 -27.96 2.19 -18.05
C SER A 96 -26.92 1.83 -16.98
N ALA A 97 -27.07 0.69 -16.31
CA ALA A 97 -26.10 0.16 -15.37
C ALA A 97 -24.80 -0.24 -16.09
N LEU A 98 -24.91 -0.93 -17.22
CA LEU A 98 -23.77 -1.34 -18.05
C LEU A 98 -22.98 -0.13 -18.56
N GLN A 99 -23.64 0.92 -19.05
CA GLN A 99 -22.96 2.13 -19.52
C GLN A 99 -22.24 2.87 -18.38
N ARG A 100 -22.82 2.92 -17.19
CA ARG A 100 -22.14 3.49 -16.01
C ARG A 100 -20.93 2.67 -15.61
N ALA A 101 -21.06 1.35 -15.57
CA ALA A 101 -19.95 0.47 -15.23
C ALA A 101 -18.82 0.54 -16.28
N LEU A 102 -19.17 0.66 -17.56
CA LEU A 102 -18.20 0.90 -18.63
C LEU A 102 -17.44 2.21 -18.39
N ALA A 103 -18.14 3.31 -18.08
CA ALA A 103 -17.48 4.59 -17.80
C ALA A 103 -16.47 4.48 -16.64
N THR A 104 -16.78 3.70 -15.60
CA THR A 104 -15.85 3.45 -14.50
C THR A 104 -14.64 2.63 -14.96
N VAL A 105 -14.83 1.59 -15.78
CA VAL A 105 -13.71 0.81 -16.35
C VAL A 105 -12.80 1.67 -17.22
N LEU A 106 -13.38 2.57 -18.03
CA LEU A 106 -12.61 3.51 -18.87
C LEU A 106 -11.79 4.50 -18.03
N LEU A 107 -12.24 4.83 -16.83
CA LEU A 107 -11.56 5.76 -15.93
C LEU A 107 -10.44 5.08 -15.12
N GLU A 108 -10.71 3.89 -14.59
CA GLU A 108 -9.87 3.22 -13.58
C GLU A 108 -8.96 2.12 -14.15
N GLY A 109 -9.36 1.56 -15.30
CA GLY A 109 -8.69 0.44 -15.95
C GLY A 109 -7.55 0.88 -16.87
N PRO A 110 -6.55 0.02 -17.10
CA PRO A 110 -5.58 0.23 -18.17
C PRO A 110 -6.26 0.12 -19.54
N GLU A 111 -5.64 0.71 -20.56
CA GLU A 111 -6.22 0.91 -21.89
C GLU A 111 -6.68 -0.41 -22.53
N GLU A 112 -5.94 -1.49 -22.32
CA GLU A 112 -6.26 -2.81 -22.86
C GLU A 112 -7.55 -3.39 -22.26
N VAL A 113 -7.83 -3.12 -20.99
CA VAL A 113 -9.07 -3.56 -20.32
C VAL A 113 -10.24 -2.68 -20.76
N ALA A 114 -10.00 -1.38 -20.90
CA ALA A 114 -10.96 -0.43 -21.43
C ALA A 114 -11.39 -0.76 -22.87
N ASP A 115 -10.46 -1.20 -23.72
CA ASP A 115 -10.73 -1.66 -25.08
C ASP A 115 -11.58 -2.94 -25.09
N ALA A 116 -11.18 -3.95 -24.32
CA ALA A 116 -11.94 -5.20 -24.23
C ALA A 116 -13.38 -4.96 -23.70
N ALA A 117 -13.54 -4.05 -22.73
CA ALA A 117 -14.85 -3.65 -22.22
C ALA A 117 -15.72 -2.99 -23.30
N ARG A 118 -15.14 -2.08 -24.11
CA ARG A 118 -15.83 -1.45 -25.26
C ARG A 118 -16.26 -2.48 -26.30
N VAL A 119 -15.41 -3.45 -26.60
CA VAL A 119 -15.72 -4.54 -27.54
C VAL A 119 -16.91 -5.36 -27.02
N LEU A 120 -16.91 -5.74 -25.73
CA LEU A 120 -18.02 -6.47 -25.14
C LEU A 120 -19.34 -5.70 -25.20
N VAL A 121 -19.35 -4.42 -24.79
CA VAL A 121 -20.55 -3.57 -24.85
C VAL A 121 -21.07 -3.41 -26.28
N THR A 122 -20.16 -3.25 -27.24
CA THR A 122 -20.51 -3.18 -28.67
C THR A 122 -21.13 -4.49 -29.16
N ALA A 123 -20.58 -5.63 -28.76
CA ALA A 123 -21.10 -6.94 -29.12
C ALA A 123 -22.51 -7.17 -28.56
N LEU A 124 -22.76 -6.75 -27.31
CA LEU A 124 -24.08 -6.78 -26.68
C LEU A 124 -25.10 -5.89 -27.41
N GLY A 125 -24.69 -4.69 -27.82
CA GLY A 125 -25.59 -3.75 -28.49
C GLY A 125 -25.95 -4.13 -29.94
N THR A 126 -25.09 -4.89 -30.62
CA THR A 126 -25.25 -5.25 -32.04
C THR A 126 -25.97 -6.57 -32.28
N GLY A 127 -26.32 -7.31 -31.22
CA GLY A 127 -27.01 -8.61 -31.34
C GLY A 127 -26.15 -9.67 -32.03
N ARG A 128 -24.84 -9.66 -31.77
CA ARG A 128 -23.87 -10.60 -32.34
C ARG A 128 -24.19 -12.05 -31.98
N ALA A 129 -23.56 -12.97 -32.73
CA ALA A 129 -23.70 -14.40 -32.47
C ALA A 129 -23.26 -14.74 -31.03
N PRO A 130 -23.89 -15.75 -30.38
CA PRO A 130 -23.54 -16.15 -29.02
C PRO A 130 -22.04 -16.42 -28.81
N ASP A 131 -21.38 -17.02 -29.80
CA ASP A 131 -19.95 -17.33 -29.73
C ASP A 131 -19.08 -16.07 -29.69
N GLU A 132 -19.48 -15.01 -30.40
CA GLU A 132 -18.77 -13.72 -30.39
C GLU A 132 -18.93 -13.00 -29.05
N LEU A 133 -20.09 -13.14 -28.40
CA LEU A 133 -20.33 -12.61 -27.06
C LEU A 133 -19.47 -13.34 -26.01
N VAL A 134 -19.37 -14.67 -26.12
CA VAL A 134 -18.50 -15.47 -25.25
C VAL A 134 -17.04 -15.09 -25.45
N ALA A 135 -16.57 -14.97 -26.69
CA ALA A 135 -15.20 -14.57 -26.99
C ALA A 135 -14.86 -13.17 -26.46
N ALA A 136 -15.75 -12.19 -26.63
CA ALA A 136 -15.54 -10.83 -26.11
C ALA A 136 -15.50 -10.78 -24.57
N ARG A 137 -16.32 -11.60 -23.91
CA ARG A 137 -16.32 -11.74 -22.44
C ARG A 137 -15.04 -12.39 -21.94
N GLU A 138 -14.57 -13.44 -22.60
CA GLU A 138 -13.33 -14.13 -22.26
C GLU A 138 -12.10 -13.24 -22.46
N ASP A 139 -12.05 -12.45 -23.54
CA ASP A 139 -10.98 -11.47 -23.76
C ASP A 139 -10.98 -10.41 -22.64
N PHE A 140 -12.14 -9.84 -22.28
CA PHE A 140 -12.22 -8.92 -21.14
C PHE A 140 -11.71 -9.55 -19.84
N LEU A 141 -12.13 -10.78 -19.52
CA LEU A 141 -11.68 -11.49 -18.33
C LEU A 141 -10.17 -11.75 -18.35
N HIS A 142 -9.62 -12.08 -19.51
CA HIS A 142 -8.19 -12.29 -19.70
C HIS A 142 -7.42 -11.00 -19.43
N ARG A 143 -7.76 -9.89 -20.09
CA ARG A 143 -7.11 -8.58 -19.89
C ARG A 143 -7.25 -8.07 -18.47
N ALA A 144 -8.43 -8.23 -17.86
CA ALA A 144 -8.67 -7.82 -16.48
C ALA A 144 -7.79 -8.60 -15.50
N ARG A 145 -7.61 -9.91 -15.71
CA ARG A 145 -6.71 -10.75 -14.88
C ARG A 145 -5.25 -10.36 -15.07
N GLU A 146 -4.81 -10.14 -16.31
CA GLU A 146 -3.45 -9.67 -16.59
C GLU A 146 -3.18 -8.34 -15.91
N ALA A 147 -4.08 -7.37 -16.03
CA ALA A 147 -3.97 -6.07 -15.37
C ALA A 147 -3.86 -6.18 -13.84
N LEU A 148 -4.64 -7.09 -13.23
CA LEU A 148 -4.59 -7.32 -11.78
C LEU A 148 -3.32 -8.05 -11.33
N ASN A 149 -2.78 -8.93 -12.18
CA ASN A 149 -1.54 -9.64 -11.88
C ASN A 149 -0.32 -8.73 -12.03
N SER A 150 -0.28 -7.89 -13.06
CA SER A 150 0.79 -6.92 -13.28
C SER A 150 0.80 -5.80 -12.23
N ALA A 151 -0.37 -5.46 -11.67
CA ALA A 151 -0.48 -4.47 -10.60
C ALA A 151 -0.20 -5.04 -9.20
N ARG A 152 0.00 -6.36 -9.06
CA ARG A 152 0.34 -6.97 -7.78
C ARG A 152 1.79 -6.58 -7.44
N PRO A 153 2.05 -5.93 -6.29
CA PRO A 153 3.42 -5.63 -5.90
C PRO A 153 4.22 -6.93 -5.84
N LEU A 154 5.42 -6.92 -6.43
CA LEU A 154 6.37 -8.02 -6.32
C LEU A 154 6.57 -8.30 -4.83
N GLN A 155 6.07 -9.44 -4.35
CA GLN A 155 6.45 -9.93 -3.04
C GLN A 155 7.95 -10.18 -3.09
N GLY A 156 8.73 -9.21 -2.60
CA GLY A 156 10.14 -9.37 -2.34
C GLY A 156 10.33 -10.51 -1.35
N TYR A 157 11.09 -11.51 -1.78
CA TYR A 157 11.70 -12.53 -0.93
C TYR A 157 12.65 -11.92 0.10
#